data_AF-A0A1W2TG68-F1
#
_entry.id   AF-A0A1W2TG68-F1
#
_cell.length_a   1.000
_cell.length_b   1.000
_cell.length_c   1.000
_cell.angle_alpha   90.00
_cell.angle_beta   90.00
_cell.angle_gamma   90.00
#
_symmetry.space_group_name_H-M   'P 1'
#
loop_
_entity.id
_entity.type
_entity.pdbx_description
1 polymer ?
#
loop_
_entity_poly.entity_id
_entity_poly.type
_entity_poly.pdbx_seq_one_letter_code
_entity_poly.pdbx_strand_id
1 'polypeptide(L)'
;MADPTKTTDARPRILYADTSPSPPFPLRMEGSVISGFGRGSKELGIPTANLPVDSSSSSSSPSSSSASAPWLATARSGVYFGWASLSLPPEHPDSTTTTTTATATDNDLAPSSSSSSSFQIYPMVMSIGYNPFYKNTVRSAEVHVLHAFGADFYGAPMRLLVLGFVRDELDYAGLEALVTDIRIDCDVARQSLARDAWTPAEGVVGGRRGTLDGSWLVR
;
A
#
# COMPACT_ATOMS: atom_id res chain seq x y z
N MET A 1 7.34 32.05 -29.11
CA MET A 1 8.41 32.59 -28.25
C MET A 1 8.08 32.14 -26.84
N ALA A 2 8.85 31.21 -26.27
CA ALA A 2 8.58 30.70 -24.92
C ALA A 2 9.04 31.72 -23.88
N ASP A 3 8.22 31.93 -22.85
CA ASP A 3 8.50 32.83 -21.74
C ASP A 3 9.71 32.33 -20.91
N PRO A 4 10.79 33.12 -20.78
CA PRO A 4 12.00 32.72 -20.07
C PRO A 4 11.85 32.68 -18.53
N THR A 5 10.66 32.93 -17.98
CA THR A 5 10.40 32.93 -16.53
C THR A 5 9.65 31.71 -16.01
N LYS A 6 9.32 30.73 -16.86
CA LYS A 6 8.69 29.49 -16.41
C LYS A 6 9.76 28.53 -15.86
N THR A 7 10.21 28.79 -14.64
CA THR A 7 10.85 27.75 -13.82
C THR A 7 9.86 26.59 -13.77
N THR A 8 10.18 25.47 -14.40
CA THR A 8 9.41 24.24 -14.24
C THR A 8 9.56 23.84 -12.78
N ASP A 9 8.60 24.22 -11.94
CA ASP A 9 8.66 23.97 -10.50
C ASP A 9 8.71 22.45 -10.30
N ALA A 10 9.90 21.95 -9.95
CA ALA A 10 10.13 20.52 -9.87
C ALA A 10 9.33 19.97 -8.69
N ARG A 11 8.58 18.89 -8.92
CA ARG A 11 7.76 18.26 -7.88
C ARG A 11 8.65 17.95 -6.64
N PRO A 12 8.24 18.35 -5.43
CA PRO A 12 9.02 18.12 -4.23
C PRO A 12 9.23 16.61 -4.02
N ARG A 13 10.43 16.23 -3.58
CA ARG A 13 10.81 14.82 -3.38
C ARG A 13 10.52 14.29 -1.98
N ILE A 14 10.29 15.18 -1.03
CA ILE A 14 9.83 14.87 0.33
C ILE A 14 8.58 15.72 0.58
N LEU A 15 7.54 15.09 1.11
CA LEU A 15 6.30 15.76 1.47
C LEU A 15 6.12 15.81 2.98
N TYR A 16 5.40 16.83 3.46
CA TYR A 16 5.09 17.05 4.88
C TYR A 16 6.31 17.33 5.76
N ALA A 17 6.08 17.84 6.96
CA ALA A 17 7.12 18.08 7.96
C ALA A 17 7.70 16.76 8.49
N ASP A 18 8.90 16.82 9.09
CA ASP A 18 9.60 15.65 9.64
C ASP A 18 8.96 15.10 10.93
N THR A 19 8.02 15.85 11.52
CA THR A 19 7.18 15.39 12.62
C THR A 19 6.23 14.28 12.17
N SER A 20 5.64 13.56 13.13
CA SER A 20 4.63 12.54 12.84
C SER A 20 3.47 13.09 11.98
N PRO A 21 2.83 12.24 11.15
CA PRO A 21 1.69 12.63 10.34
C PRO A 21 0.59 13.32 11.18
N SER A 22 0.01 14.38 10.63
CA SER A 22 -1.10 15.12 11.24
C SER A 22 -2.44 14.76 10.60
N PRO A 23 -3.58 15.02 11.28
CA PRO A 23 -4.90 14.83 10.70
C PRO A 23 -5.03 15.46 9.30
N PRO A 24 -5.69 14.76 8.35
CA PRO A 24 -6.52 13.57 8.55
C PRO A 24 -5.74 12.23 8.59
N PHE A 25 -4.41 12.26 8.51
CA PHE A 25 -3.59 11.04 8.54
C PHE A 25 -3.24 10.63 9.98
N PRO A 26 -3.05 9.33 10.25
CA PRO A 26 -3.14 8.20 9.31
C PRO A 26 -4.58 7.76 9.00
N LEU A 27 -4.85 7.39 7.74
CA LEU A 27 -6.10 6.75 7.33
C LEU A 27 -5.88 5.24 7.20
N ARG A 28 -6.88 4.45 7.58
CA ARG A 28 -6.80 2.98 7.66
C ARG A 28 -7.74 2.32 6.66
N MET A 29 -7.31 1.22 6.08
CA MET A 29 -8.10 0.36 5.20
C MET A 29 -7.57 -1.08 5.30
N GLU A 30 -8.41 -2.08 5.09
CA GLU A 30 -7.98 -3.49 4.98
C GLU A 30 -8.89 -4.25 4.02
N GLY A 31 -8.41 -5.38 3.52
CA GLY A 31 -9.19 -6.26 2.67
C GLY A 31 -8.32 -7.34 2.04
N SER A 32 -8.95 -8.33 1.40
CA SER A 32 -8.23 -9.29 0.57
C SER A 32 -7.88 -8.65 -0.77
N VAL A 33 -6.67 -8.91 -1.26
CA VAL A 33 -6.22 -8.43 -2.57
C VAL A 33 -7.04 -9.09 -3.67
N ILE A 34 -7.69 -8.28 -4.52
CA ILE A 34 -8.45 -8.76 -5.68
C ILE A 34 -7.72 -8.47 -6.98
N SER A 35 -8.01 -9.26 -8.02
CA SER A 35 -7.50 -9.01 -9.36
C SER A 35 -8.12 -7.73 -9.94
N GLY A 36 -7.27 -6.91 -10.56
CA GLY A 36 -7.71 -5.75 -11.33
C GLY A 36 -8.20 -6.15 -12.73
N PHE A 37 -8.57 -5.14 -13.52
CA PHE A 37 -9.10 -5.32 -14.88
C PHE A 37 -8.02 -5.55 -15.96
N GLY A 38 -6.84 -6.05 -15.59
CA GLY A 38 -5.80 -6.46 -16.54
C GLY A 38 -5.25 -5.35 -17.45
N ARG A 39 -5.23 -4.08 -16.99
CA ARG A 39 -4.83 -2.91 -17.81
C ARG A 39 -3.31 -2.73 -18.02
N GLY A 40 -2.53 -3.81 -18.00
CA GLY A 40 -1.10 -3.77 -18.33
C GLY A 40 -0.16 -3.16 -17.27
N SER A 41 -0.64 -2.81 -16.07
CA SER A 41 0.22 -2.24 -15.01
C SER A 41 1.41 -3.15 -14.65
N LYS A 42 1.21 -4.47 -14.72
CA LYS A 42 2.28 -5.48 -14.59
C LYS A 42 3.31 -5.43 -15.72
N GLU A 43 2.89 -5.20 -16.96
CA GLU A 43 3.78 -5.05 -18.13
C GLU A 43 4.60 -3.75 -18.06
N LEU A 44 4.09 -2.74 -17.35
CA LEU A 44 4.79 -1.49 -17.06
C LEU A 44 5.76 -1.60 -15.87
N GLY A 45 5.82 -2.76 -15.21
CA GLY A 45 6.63 -2.99 -14.01
C GLY A 45 6.08 -2.34 -12.73
N ILE A 46 4.78 -1.97 -12.74
CA ILE A 46 4.11 -1.28 -11.62
C ILE A 46 2.83 -2.07 -11.29
N PRO A 47 2.94 -3.33 -10.81
CA PRO A 47 1.77 -4.15 -10.49
C PRO A 47 0.94 -3.49 -9.38
N THR A 48 -0.38 -3.44 -9.56
CA THR A 48 -1.31 -2.86 -8.59
C THR A 48 -2.23 -3.93 -7.99
N ALA A 49 -2.32 -3.92 -6.66
CA ALA A 49 -3.29 -4.66 -5.89
C ALA A 49 -4.58 -3.84 -5.75
N ASN A 50 -5.72 -4.44 -6.01
CA ASN A 50 -7.01 -3.79 -5.79
C ASN A 50 -7.56 -4.23 -4.42
N LEU A 51 -8.23 -3.32 -3.74
CA LEU A 51 -8.96 -3.60 -2.50
C LEU A 51 -10.46 -3.33 -2.70
N PRO A 52 -11.33 -4.06 -2.00
CA PRO A 52 -12.75 -3.77 -2.03
C PRO A 52 -13.02 -2.38 -1.45
N VAL A 53 -13.89 -1.62 -2.10
CA VAL A 53 -14.23 -0.23 -1.73
C VAL A 53 -15.63 -0.09 -1.16
N ASP A 54 -16.49 -1.09 -1.36
CA ASP A 54 -17.88 -1.07 -0.94
C ASP A 54 -17.98 -1.55 0.51
N SER A 55 -18.51 -0.70 1.38
CA SER A 55 -18.98 -1.14 2.71
C SER A 55 -20.22 -2.04 2.62
N SER A 56 -20.82 -2.17 1.43
CA SER A 56 -22.15 -2.71 1.19
C SER A 56 -22.20 -3.91 0.25
N SER A 57 -21.11 -4.66 0.01
CA SER A 57 -21.23 -5.96 -0.64
C SER A 57 -21.96 -6.92 0.30
N SER A 58 -23.29 -6.82 0.29
CA SER A 58 -24.27 -7.67 0.93
C SER A 58 -24.31 -9.05 0.25
N SER A 59 -23.15 -9.71 0.12
CA SER A 59 -23.16 -11.16 0.03
C SER A 59 -23.41 -11.66 1.44
N SER A 60 -24.51 -12.38 1.62
CA SER A 60 -25.05 -12.96 2.87
C SER A 60 -24.14 -13.99 3.56
N SER A 61 -22.82 -13.90 3.40
CA SER A 61 -21.84 -14.72 4.09
C SER A 61 -21.18 -13.89 5.20
N PRO A 62 -21.40 -14.21 6.50
CA PRO A 62 -20.85 -13.45 7.63
C PRO A 62 -19.33 -13.56 7.83
N SER A 63 -18.58 -14.11 6.88
CA SER A 63 -17.20 -14.56 7.11
C SER A 63 -16.10 -13.85 6.33
N SER A 64 -16.40 -12.90 5.44
CA SER A 64 -15.35 -12.11 4.77
C SER A 64 -15.38 -10.66 5.25
N SER A 65 -14.30 -10.24 5.93
CA SER A 65 -14.06 -8.88 6.41
C SER A 65 -14.19 -7.85 5.29
N SER A 66 -15.39 -7.28 5.16
CA SER A 66 -15.68 -6.14 4.29
C SER A 66 -14.74 -4.99 4.64
N ALA A 67 -14.04 -4.47 3.64
CA ALA A 67 -13.17 -3.30 3.77
C ALA A 67 -14.00 -2.09 4.22
N SER A 68 -13.95 -1.79 5.51
CA SER A 68 -14.55 -0.57 6.04
C SER A 68 -13.56 0.58 5.88
N ALA A 69 -13.66 1.31 4.77
CA ALA A 69 -12.97 2.60 4.59
C ALA A 69 -13.99 3.72 4.28
N PRO A 70 -14.82 4.16 5.25
CA PRO A 70 -15.84 5.18 5.01
C PRO A 70 -15.28 6.50 4.46
N TRP A 71 -14.04 6.82 4.82
CA TRP A 71 -13.32 8.01 4.35
C TRP A 71 -13.08 8.00 2.83
N LEU A 72 -13.09 6.83 2.18
CA LEU A 72 -12.82 6.71 0.75
C LEU A 72 -13.89 7.38 -0.12
N ALA A 73 -15.13 7.43 0.38
CA ALA A 73 -16.27 8.04 -0.30
C ALA A 73 -16.09 9.56 -0.50
N THR A 74 -15.38 10.22 0.41
CA THR A 74 -15.12 11.67 0.37
C THR A 74 -13.65 12.01 0.14
N ALA A 75 -12.79 11.02 -0.04
CA ALA A 75 -11.38 11.22 -0.33
C ALA A 75 -11.20 12.00 -1.64
N ARG A 76 -10.19 12.87 -1.69
CA ARG A 76 -9.73 13.51 -2.92
C ARG A 76 -9.24 12.42 -3.90
N SER A 77 -9.57 12.54 -5.18
CA SER A 77 -8.96 11.66 -6.19
C SER A 77 -7.50 12.06 -6.41
N GLY A 78 -6.64 11.07 -6.60
CA GLY A 78 -5.20 11.28 -6.81
C GLY A 78 -4.35 10.20 -6.17
N VAL A 79 -3.06 10.50 -6.04
CA VAL A 79 -2.05 9.59 -5.53
C VAL A 79 -1.77 9.88 -4.07
N TYR A 80 -1.71 8.82 -3.27
CA TYR A 80 -1.39 8.82 -1.86
C TYR A 80 -0.17 7.92 -1.61
N PHE A 81 0.44 8.04 -0.44
CA PHE A 81 1.50 7.15 0.01
C PHE A 81 1.29 6.69 1.45
N GLY A 82 1.93 5.60 1.81
CA GLY A 82 1.89 5.07 3.16
C GLY A 82 2.53 3.70 3.25
N TRP A 83 2.04 2.90 4.19
CA TRP A 83 2.49 1.53 4.40
C TRP A 83 1.39 0.55 4.04
N ALA A 84 1.76 -0.52 3.36
CA ALA A 84 0.96 -1.72 3.19
C ALA A 84 1.53 -2.82 4.06
N SER A 85 0.70 -3.58 4.76
CA SER A 85 1.08 -4.84 5.35
C SER A 85 0.37 -5.99 4.66
N LEU A 86 1.09 -7.09 4.46
CA LEU A 86 0.64 -8.27 3.76
C LEU A 86 0.87 -9.51 4.62
N SER A 87 -0.17 -10.31 4.81
CA SER A 87 -0.03 -11.68 5.31
C SER A 87 0.11 -12.62 4.11
N LEU A 88 1.34 -12.84 3.66
CA LEU A 88 1.62 -13.70 2.51
C LEU A 88 1.40 -15.18 2.88
N PRO A 89 0.88 -16.02 1.95
CA PRO A 89 0.82 -17.47 2.15
C PRO A 89 2.19 -18.06 2.48
N PRO A 90 2.31 -19.11 3.31
CA PRO A 90 3.59 -19.73 3.64
C PRO A 90 4.40 -20.20 2.42
N GLU A 91 3.72 -20.62 1.35
CA GLU A 91 4.31 -21.05 0.08
C GLU A 91 4.80 -19.90 -0.82
N HIS A 92 4.47 -18.65 -0.49
CA HIS A 92 4.90 -17.50 -1.29
C HIS A 92 6.41 -17.28 -1.11
N PRO A 93 7.19 -17.03 -2.19
CA PRO A 93 8.65 -16.91 -2.12
C PRO A 93 9.14 -15.80 -1.18
N ASP A 94 8.37 -14.71 -1.06
CA ASP A 94 8.65 -13.60 -0.13
C ASP A 94 8.04 -13.79 1.28
N SER A 95 7.49 -14.96 1.62
CA SER A 95 6.95 -15.20 2.96
C SER A 95 8.07 -15.42 3.98
N THR A 96 8.03 -14.67 5.09
CA THR A 96 8.97 -14.86 6.22
C THR A 96 8.43 -15.80 7.28
N THR A 97 7.29 -16.45 7.05
CA THR A 97 6.78 -17.47 7.97
C THR A 97 7.69 -18.67 7.85
N THR A 98 8.54 -18.88 8.85
CA THR A 98 9.44 -20.03 8.92
C THR A 98 8.61 -21.30 8.77
N THR A 99 8.68 -21.93 7.60
CA THR A 99 8.22 -23.31 7.43
C THR A 99 9.22 -24.17 8.17
N THR A 100 9.06 -24.28 9.48
CA THR A 100 9.70 -25.36 10.23
C THR A 100 8.99 -26.61 9.78
N THR A 101 9.49 -27.26 8.72
CA THR A 101 9.23 -28.67 8.50
C THR A 101 9.89 -29.40 9.67
N ALA A 102 9.21 -29.43 10.81
CA ALA A 102 9.58 -30.25 11.94
C ALA A 102 9.41 -31.71 11.49
N THR A 103 10.47 -32.30 10.96
CA THR A 103 10.73 -33.72 11.21
C THR A 103 10.80 -33.85 12.73
N ALA A 104 9.69 -34.30 13.31
CA ALA A 104 9.54 -34.53 14.74
C ALA A 104 10.54 -35.62 15.17
N THR A 105 11.60 -35.20 15.84
CA THR A 105 12.31 -36.03 16.82
C THR A 105 12.48 -35.22 18.09
N ASP A 106 11.68 -35.61 19.07
CA ASP A 106 11.74 -35.37 20.52
C ASP A 106 11.65 -33.96 21.11
N ASN A 107 10.83 -33.95 22.17
CA ASN A 107 10.64 -32.95 23.21
C ASN A 107 11.91 -32.16 23.57
N ASP A 108 11.81 -30.83 23.57
CA ASP A 108 12.24 -30.03 24.71
C ASP A 108 11.77 -28.56 24.60
N LEU A 109 11.36 -28.01 25.76
CA LEU A 109 11.06 -26.61 26.11
C LEU A 109 10.45 -25.71 25.01
N ALA A 110 9.14 -25.48 25.09
CA ALA A 110 8.46 -24.42 24.36
C ALA A 110 9.06 -23.03 24.72
N PRO A 111 9.65 -22.29 23.76
CA PRO A 111 10.04 -20.92 24.01
C PRO A 111 8.77 -20.05 24.07
N SER A 112 8.83 -19.04 24.92
CA SER A 112 7.79 -18.06 25.20
C SER A 112 7.15 -17.52 23.93
N SER A 113 5.82 -17.57 23.87
CA SER A 113 4.98 -17.12 22.75
C SER A 113 5.12 -15.62 22.52
N SER A 114 6.17 -15.18 21.83
CA SER A 114 6.14 -13.91 21.12
C SER A 114 5.20 -14.10 19.95
N SER A 115 4.00 -13.51 20.03
CA SER A 115 3.02 -13.47 18.93
C SER A 115 3.58 -12.62 17.79
N SER A 116 4.51 -13.18 17.00
CA SER A 116 4.99 -12.54 15.78
C SER A 116 3.84 -12.55 14.78
N SER A 117 3.34 -11.38 14.43
CA SER A 117 2.35 -11.23 13.36
C SER A 117 2.88 -11.85 12.05
N SER A 118 2.02 -12.54 11.30
CA SER A 118 2.35 -13.02 9.94
C SER A 118 2.45 -11.88 8.92
N PHE A 119 2.12 -10.66 9.32
CA PHE A 119 2.12 -9.50 8.45
C PHE A 119 3.52 -8.91 8.26
N GLN A 120 3.91 -8.74 7.01
CA GLN A 120 5.12 -8.04 6.59
C GLN A 120 4.76 -6.63 6.09
N ILE A 121 5.52 -5.61 6.51
CA ILE A 121 5.23 -4.20 6.19
C ILE A 121 6.13 -3.69 5.07
N TYR A 122 5.53 -3.06 4.06
CA TYR A 122 6.16 -2.54 2.84
C TYR A 122 5.70 -1.11 2.56
N PRO A 123 6.57 -0.24 1.99
CA PRO A 123 6.12 1.07 1.52
C PRO A 123 5.21 0.91 0.31
N MET A 124 4.24 1.82 0.15
CA MET A 124 3.29 1.78 -0.97
C MET A 124 2.94 3.19 -1.47
N VAL A 125 2.51 3.23 -2.73
CA VAL A 125 1.68 4.32 -3.26
C VAL A 125 0.29 3.76 -3.57
N MET A 126 -0.73 4.62 -3.49
CA MET A 126 -2.11 4.25 -3.76
C MET A 126 -2.77 5.31 -4.64
N SER A 127 -3.36 4.88 -5.75
CA SER A 127 -4.22 5.71 -6.57
C SER A 127 -5.67 5.57 -6.11
N ILE A 128 -6.33 6.68 -5.81
CA ILE A 128 -7.75 6.71 -5.53
C ILE A 128 -8.45 7.48 -6.65
N GLY A 129 -9.45 6.86 -7.25
CA GLY A 129 -10.22 7.44 -8.35
C GLY A 129 -11.64 6.90 -8.42
N TYR A 130 -12.20 6.93 -9.62
CA TYR A 130 -13.50 6.33 -9.93
C TYR A 130 -13.34 5.24 -10.97
N ASN A 131 -14.13 4.17 -10.84
CA ASN A 131 -14.10 3.05 -11.77
C ASN A 131 -14.88 3.39 -13.07
N PRO A 132 -14.23 3.46 -14.25
CA PRO A 132 -14.89 3.78 -15.51
C PRO A 132 -15.95 2.77 -15.94
N PHE A 133 -15.79 1.49 -15.56
CA PHE A 133 -16.74 0.43 -15.93
C PHE A 133 -18.11 0.59 -15.24
N TYR A 134 -18.13 1.26 -14.09
CA TYR A 134 -19.35 1.56 -13.35
C TYR A 134 -19.77 3.02 -13.55
N LYS A 135 -19.59 3.56 -14.76
CA LYS A 135 -19.97 4.94 -15.11
C LYS A 135 -19.39 5.99 -14.14
N ASN A 136 -18.22 5.73 -13.56
CA ASN A 136 -17.57 6.56 -12.55
C ASN A 136 -18.41 6.81 -11.28
N THR A 137 -19.32 5.91 -10.90
CA THR A 137 -20.11 6.06 -9.66
C THR A 137 -19.52 5.34 -8.45
N VAL A 138 -18.58 4.42 -8.69
CA VAL A 138 -17.94 3.59 -7.66
C VAL A 138 -16.47 4.03 -7.51
N ARG A 139 -16.01 4.21 -6.27
CA ARG A 139 -14.61 4.54 -5.98
C ARG A 139 -13.69 3.38 -6.34
N SER A 140 -12.43 3.65 -6.64
CA SER A 140 -11.39 2.64 -6.76
C SER A 140 -10.21 3.01 -5.89
N ALA A 141 -9.55 2.00 -5.32
CA ALA A 141 -8.31 2.13 -4.56
C ALA A 141 -7.31 1.09 -5.09
N GLU A 142 -6.31 1.56 -5.82
CA GLU A 142 -5.28 0.73 -6.46
C GLU A 142 -3.94 0.95 -5.77
N VAL A 143 -3.38 -0.08 -5.17
CA VAL A 143 -2.16 -0.01 -4.37
C VAL A 143 -0.99 -0.59 -5.15
N HIS A 144 0.05 0.19 -5.38
CA HIS A 144 1.33 -0.32 -5.81
C HIS A 144 2.26 -0.44 -4.60
N VAL A 145 2.51 -1.69 -4.18
CA VAL A 145 3.49 -1.99 -3.12
C VAL A 145 4.89 -1.85 -3.71
N LEU A 146 5.75 -1.06 -3.07
CA LEU A 146 7.08 -0.72 -3.57
C LEU A 146 8.11 -1.83 -3.25
N HIS A 147 7.77 -3.06 -3.64
CA HIS A 147 8.58 -4.26 -3.48
C HIS A 147 8.43 -5.15 -4.73
N ALA A 148 9.53 -5.74 -5.16
CA ALA A 148 9.54 -6.66 -6.29
C ALA A 148 9.28 -8.08 -5.78
N PHE A 149 8.01 -8.50 -5.77
CA PHE A 149 7.61 -9.83 -5.35
C PHE A 149 8.01 -10.90 -6.37
N GLY A 150 8.38 -12.08 -5.89
CA GLY A 150 8.67 -13.25 -6.71
C GLY A 150 7.43 -13.95 -7.28
N ALA A 151 6.24 -13.65 -6.74
CA ALA A 151 4.95 -14.17 -7.21
C ALA A 151 3.80 -13.18 -6.96
N ASP A 152 2.63 -13.48 -7.52
CA ASP A 152 1.40 -12.74 -7.22
C ASP A 152 0.85 -13.15 -5.84
N PHE A 153 0.14 -12.24 -5.17
CA PHE A 153 -0.40 -12.42 -3.82
C PHE A 153 -1.92 -12.17 -3.75
N TYR A 154 -2.66 -12.56 -4.81
CA TYR A 154 -4.12 -12.46 -4.81
C TYR A 154 -4.75 -13.25 -3.65
N GLY A 155 -5.81 -12.70 -3.06
CA GLY A 155 -6.48 -13.25 -1.88
C GLY A 155 -5.75 -12.99 -0.57
N ALA A 156 -4.46 -12.61 -0.60
CA ALA A 156 -3.71 -12.32 0.62
C ALA A 156 -4.38 -11.18 1.42
N PRO A 157 -4.51 -11.32 2.75
CA PRO A 157 -4.96 -10.21 3.60
C PRO A 157 -3.96 -9.05 3.51
N MET A 158 -4.48 -7.87 3.16
CA MET A 158 -3.73 -6.62 3.12
C MET A 158 -4.33 -5.60 4.08
N ARG A 159 -3.47 -4.83 4.77
CA ARG A 159 -3.88 -3.63 5.50
C ARG A 159 -3.06 -2.44 5.05
N LEU A 160 -3.67 -1.26 5.09
CA LEU A 160 -3.06 -0.01 4.70
C LEU A 160 -3.09 0.99 5.84
N LEU A 161 -1.99 1.73 5.94
CA LEU A 161 -1.86 2.94 6.74
C LEU A 161 -1.43 4.07 5.80
N VAL A 162 -2.40 4.85 5.33
CA VAL A 162 -2.19 5.97 4.40
C VAL A 162 -1.73 7.18 5.19
N LEU A 163 -0.61 7.78 4.81
CA LEU A 163 0.07 8.82 5.60
C LEU A 163 0.11 10.19 4.92
N GLY A 164 -0.15 10.25 3.62
CA GLY A 164 -0.06 11.51 2.89
C GLY A 164 -0.63 11.43 1.48
N PHE A 165 -0.95 12.61 0.95
CA PHE A 165 -1.34 12.86 -0.43
C PHE A 165 -0.12 13.35 -1.21
N VAL A 166 0.11 12.78 -2.40
CA VAL A 166 1.22 13.09 -3.29
C VAL A 166 0.83 14.15 -4.31
N ARG A 167 -0.26 13.91 -5.06
CA ARG A 167 -0.71 14.77 -6.16
C ARG A 167 -2.11 14.39 -6.63
N ASP A 168 -2.75 15.31 -7.36
CA ASP A 168 -3.99 15.02 -8.10
C ASP A 168 -3.78 14.00 -9.21
N GLU A 169 -4.89 13.48 -9.73
CA GLU A 169 -4.94 12.80 -11.04
C GLU A 169 -4.43 13.77 -12.12
N LEU A 170 -3.65 13.24 -13.06
CA LEU A 170 -3.08 14.00 -14.16
C LEU A 170 -3.51 13.37 -15.48
N ASP A 171 -3.75 14.22 -16.48
CA ASP A 171 -3.93 13.80 -17.86
C ASP A 171 -2.57 13.61 -18.52
N TYR A 172 -2.39 12.48 -19.20
CA TYR A 172 -1.13 12.14 -19.85
C TYR A 172 -1.28 12.10 -21.36
N ALA A 173 -0.38 12.79 -22.06
CA ALA A 173 -0.30 12.77 -23.51
C ALA A 173 0.20 11.41 -24.07
N GLY A 174 0.72 10.53 -23.20
CA GLY A 174 1.20 9.20 -23.59
C GLY A 174 1.71 8.38 -22.41
N LEU A 175 1.97 7.10 -22.67
CA LEU A 175 2.37 6.10 -21.67
C LEU A 175 3.68 6.45 -20.93
N GLU A 176 4.67 7.00 -21.64
CA GLU A 176 5.96 7.36 -21.06
C GLU A 176 5.83 8.43 -19.98
N ALA A 177 5.00 9.45 -20.22
CA ALA A 177 4.73 10.51 -19.26
C ALA A 177 4.06 9.95 -17.99
N LEU A 178 3.08 9.05 -18.15
CA LEU A 178 2.43 8.34 -17.06
C LEU A 178 3.44 7.55 -16.21
N VAL A 179 4.26 6.72 -16.86
CA VAL A 179 5.27 5.90 -16.17
C VAL A 179 6.29 6.79 -15.44
N THR A 180 6.69 7.90 -16.06
CA THR A 180 7.62 8.86 -15.45
C THR A 180 7.04 9.44 -14.16
N ASP A 181 5.79 9.90 -14.17
CA ASP A 181 5.18 10.45 -12.96
C ASP A 181 4.94 9.40 -11.88
N ILE A 182 4.59 8.16 -12.25
CA ILE A 182 4.47 7.08 -11.25
C ILE A 182 5.82 6.79 -10.58
N ARG A 183 6.92 6.79 -11.34
CA ARG A 183 8.27 6.63 -10.75
C ARG A 183 8.59 7.76 -9.78
N ILE A 184 8.24 9.00 -10.14
CA ILE A 184 8.38 10.15 -9.24
C ILE A 184 7.53 9.94 -7.97
N ASP A 185 6.29 9.47 -8.10
CA ASP A 185 5.40 9.20 -6.95
C ASP A 185 6.03 8.15 -6.00
N CYS A 186 6.60 7.08 -6.57
CA CYS A 186 7.28 6.03 -5.80
C CYS A 186 8.51 6.59 -5.06
N ASP A 187 9.30 7.43 -5.71
CA ASP A 187 10.47 8.04 -5.09
C ASP A 187 10.08 9.01 -3.97
N VAL A 188 9.02 9.80 -4.18
CA VAL A 188 8.45 10.68 -3.16
C VAL A 188 8.00 9.89 -1.94
N ALA A 189 7.30 8.77 -2.16
CA ALA A 189 6.87 7.89 -1.09
C ALA A 189 8.06 7.33 -0.31
N ARG A 190 9.06 6.75 -1.00
CA ARG A 190 10.27 6.20 -0.35
C ARG A 190 10.98 7.23 0.51
N GLN A 191 11.23 8.43 -0.03
CA GLN A 191 11.95 9.48 0.68
C GLN A 191 11.14 10.03 1.86
N SER A 192 9.83 10.24 1.68
CA SER A 192 8.96 10.74 2.76
C SER A 192 8.82 9.74 3.90
N LEU A 193 8.76 8.44 3.58
CA LEU A 193 8.57 7.35 4.55
C LEU A 193 9.85 6.96 5.30
N ALA A 194 11.04 7.17 4.72
CA ALA A 194 12.32 6.80 5.33
C ALA A 194 12.67 7.60 6.61
N ARG A 195 11.92 8.67 6.89
CA ARG A 195 12.08 9.50 8.08
C ARG A 195 11.60 8.78 9.32
N ASP A 196 12.23 9.10 10.45
CA ASP A 196 12.03 8.37 11.71
C ASP A 196 10.57 8.34 12.18
N ALA A 197 9.92 9.51 12.24
CA ALA A 197 8.53 9.67 12.65
C ALA A 197 7.50 9.13 11.63
N TRP A 198 7.97 8.63 10.48
CA TRP A 198 7.16 8.12 9.37
C TRP A 198 7.37 6.62 9.13
N THR A 199 8.40 6.02 9.74
CA THR A 199 8.69 4.59 9.65
C THR A 199 8.08 3.83 10.85
N PRO A 200 7.36 2.70 10.63
CA PRO A 200 6.74 1.92 11.69
C PRO A 200 7.73 1.41 12.74
N ALA A 201 7.32 1.45 14.00
CA ALA A 201 8.07 0.90 15.12
C ALA A 201 8.15 -0.64 15.07
N GLU A 202 7.18 -1.29 14.41
CA GLU A 202 7.02 -2.74 14.25
C GLU A 202 8.05 -3.34 13.30
N GLY A 203 8.72 -2.51 12.51
CA GLY A 203 9.72 -2.91 11.52
C GLY A 203 9.13 -3.13 10.13
N VAL A 204 9.96 -2.92 9.12
CA VAL A 204 9.59 -3.01 7.71
C VAL A 204 10.55 -3.93 6.98
N VAL A 205 10.09 -4.56 5.89
CA VAL A 205 10.91 -5.46 5.11
C VAL A 205 12.08 -4.69 4.48
N GLY A 206 13.30 -5.19 4.69
CA GLY A 206 14.52 -4.61 4.12
C GLY A 206 14.90 -3.23 4.66
N GLY A 207 14.28 -2.76 5.75
CA GLY A 207 14.49 -1.42 6.28
C GLY A 207 14.67 -1.37 7.80
N ARG A 208 14.88 -0.16 8.32
CA ARG A 208 15.02 0.11 9.75
C ARG A 208 13.66 0.29 10.43
N ARG A 209 13.63 0.19 11.76
CA ARG A 209 12.48 0.62 12.58
C ARG A 209 12.51 2.14 12.75
N GLY A 210 11.34 2.75 12.88
CA GLY A 210 11.18 4.15 13.27
C GLY A 210 10.32 4.30 14.51
N THR A 211 9.60 5.43 14.60
CA THR A 211 8.80 5.83 15.77
C THR A 211 7.30 5.98 15.47
N LEU A 212 6.87 5.74 14.22
CA LEU A 212 5.45 5.74 13.88
C LEU A 212 4.76 4.51 14.51
N ASP A 213 3.64 4.73 15.21
CA ASP A 213 2.77 3.64 15.66
C ASP A 213 2.13 2.95 14.45
N GLY A 214 2.63 1.76 14.11
CA GLY A 214 2.14 0.90 13.05
C GLY A 214 1.41 -0.33 13.59
N SER A 215 1.03 -0.36 14.86
CA SER A 215 0.39 -1.53 15.49
C SER A 215 -0.84 -2.04 14.73
N TRP A 216 -1.59 -1.13 14.11
CA TRP A 216 -2.71 -1.45 13.22
C TRP A 216 -2.32 -2.36 12.03
N LEU A 217 -1.13 -2.18 11.47
CA LEU A 217 -0.66 -2.94 10.31
C LEU A 217 -0.44 -4.43 10.66
N VAL A 218 -0.15 -4.74 11.92
CA VAL A 218 0.27 -6.09 12.36
C VAL A 218 -0.72 -6.78 13.31
N ARG A 219 -1.88 -6.17 13.56
CA ARG A 219 -2.91 -6.68 14.49
C ARG A 219 -3.50 -8.05 14.15
#